data_AF-A0A535E1K9-F1
#
_entry.id   AF-A0A535E1K9-F1
#
_cell.length_a   1.000
_cell.length_b   1.000
_cell.length_c   1.000
_cell.angle_alpha   90.00
_cell.angle_beta   90.00
_cell.angle_gamma   90.00
#
_symmetry.space_group_name_H-M   'P 1'
#
loop_
_entity.id
_entity.type
_entity.pdbx_description
1 polymer ?
#
loop_
_entity_poly.entity_id
_entity_poly.type
_entity_poly.pdbx_seq_one_letter_code
_entity_poly.pdbx_strand_id
1 'polypeptide(L)'
;AELAKLFTNTWRYMKFAITNQFFQMAHHAGVDYGHVLEAITHHYPRAADLPGPGFTAGPCLFKDTMQLAAFSPDHFPMGHAAMLVNEGLPGYVVDALDRRCPLAGRTLGILGMAFKGESDDPRASLSYKLKKLAAFRGARVLCTDPYVPDPTLLPLDDVLEQSDVLVVAAPHRCYRDVRVNGKCEIVDIWGITGEGIRL
;
A
#
# COMPACT_ATOMS: atom_id res chain seq x y z
N ALA A 1 -1.86 -11.98 -29.00
CA ALA A 1 -2.70 -12.10 -27.79
C ALA A 1 -1.89 -11.94 -26.52
N GLU A 2 -0.78 -12.67 -26.34
CA GLU A 2 0.02 -12.65 -25.10
C GLU A 2 0.67 -11.29 -24.80
N LEU A 3 1.31 -10.66 -25.80
CA LEU A 3 1.95 -9.35 -25.61
C LEU A 3 0.96 -8.25 -25.22
N ALA A 4 -0.27 -8.29 -25.75
CA ALA A 4 -1.33 -7.34 -25.39
C ALA A 4 -1.69 -7.43 -23.89
N LYS A 5 -1.70 -8.64 -23.31
CA LYS A 5 -1.93 -8.85 -21.88
C LYS A 5 -0.77 -8.27 -21.05
N LEU A 6 0.47 -8.55 -21.44
CA LEU A 6 1.65 -8.00 -20.75
C LEU A 6 1.66 -6.47 -20.77
N PHE A 7 1.38 -5.86 -21.93
CA PHE A 7 1.29 -4.41 -22.08
C PHE A 7 0.17 -3.82 -21.22
N THR A 8 -1.01 -4.45 -21.20
CA THR A 8 -2.14 -3.97 -20.40
C THR A 8 -1.86 -4.02 -18.89
N ASN A 9 -1.29 -5.12 -18.40
CA ASN A 9 -0.92 -5.25 -16.98
C ASN A 9 0.21 -4.28 -16.60
N THR A 10 1.20 -4.12 -17.47
CA THR A 10 2.33 -3.22 -17.23
C THR A 10 1.89 -1.75 -17.25
N TRP A 11 1.07 -1.35 -18.21
CA TRP A 11 0.46 -0.01 -18.24
C TRP A 11 -0.32 0.28 -16.96
N ARG A 12 -1.14 -0.68 -16.50
CA ARG A 12 -1.87 -0.54 -15.24
C ARG A 12 -0.93 -0.43 -14.04
N TYR A 13 0.13 -1.24 -13.98
CA TYR A 13 1.15 -1.19 -12.93
C TYR A 13 1.88 0.16 -12.89
N MET A 14 2.17 0.74 -14.06
CA MET A 14 2.75 2.08 -14.19
C MET A 14 1.80 3.17 -13.71
N LYS A 15 0.48 3.09 -14.02
CA LYS A 15 -0.49 4.05 -13.47
C LYS A 15 -0.51 4.05 -11.96
N PHE A 16 -0.43 2.88 -11.34
CA PHE A 16 -0.31 2.76 -9.89
C PHE A 16 1.01 3.36 -9.35
N ALA A 17 2.12 3.16 -10.05
CA ALA A 17 3.38 3.79 -9.67
C ALA A 17 3.31 5.32 -9.72
N ILE A 18 2.64 5.89 -10.73
CA ILE A 18 2.46 7.35 -10.83
C ILE A 18 1.72 7.90 -9.61
N THR A 19 0.58 7.30 -9.25
CA THR A 19 -0.20 7.78 -8.10
C THR A 19 0.52 7.56 -6.76
N ASN A 20 1.28 6.46 -6.63
CA ASN A 20 2.13 6.22 -5.46
C ASN A 20 3.27 7.24 -5.34
N GLN A 21 3.89 7.61 -6.46
CA GLN A 21 4.93 8.64 -6.47
C GLN A 21 4.35 10.02 -6.11
N PHE A 22 3.17 10.37 -6.63
CA PHE A 22 2.51 11.63 -6.29
C PHE A 22 2.06 11.68 -4.83
N PHE A 23 1.59 10.56 -4.28
CA PHE A 23 1.32 10.44 -2.84
C PHE A 23 2.56 10.74 -2.00
N GLN A 24 3.72 10.17 -2.35
CA GLN A 24 4.98 10.46 -1.63
C GLN A 24 5.37 11.96 -1.73
N MET A 25 5.12 12.59 -2.88
CA MET A 25 5.38 14.02 -3.06
C MET A 25 4.42 14.90 -2.25
N ALA A 26 3.12 14.55 -2.23
CA ALA A 26 2.10 15.24 -1.45
C ALA A 26 2.39 15.13 0.06
N HIS A 27 2.74 13.94 0.54
CA HIS A 27 3.18 13.74 1.92
C HIS A 27 4.42 14.60 2.26
N HIS A 28 5.43 14.65 1.39
CA HIS A 28 6.60 15.51 1.61
C HIS A 28 6.24 17.01 1.68
N ALA A 29 5.22 17.43 0.93
CA ALA A 29 4.71 18.80 0.97
C ALA A 29 3.75 19.06 2.14
N GLY A 30 3.42 18.06 2.96
CA GLY A 30 2.44 18.17 4.05
C GLY A 30 0.99 18.32 3.58
N VAL A 31 0.68 17.82 2.38
CA VAL A 31 -0.65 17.95 1.74
C VAL A 31 -1.36 16.60 1.71
N ASP A 32 -2.68 16.63 1.93
CA ASP A 32 -3.55 15.46 1.76
C ASP A 32 -3.66 15.06 0.28
N TYR A 33 -3.18 13.86 -0.05
CA TYR A 33 -3.22 13.41 -1.45
C TYR A 33 -4.65 13.15 -1.94
N GLY A 34 -5.60 12.87 -1.06
CA GLY A 34 -7.01 12.69 -1.44
C GLY A 34 -7.58 13.95 -2.11
N HIS A 35 -7.34 15.12 -1.53
CA HIS A 35 -7.75 16.39 -2.12
C HIS A 35 -7.02 16.70 -3.43
N VAL A 36 -5.73 16.35 -3.53
CA VAL A 36 -4.96 16.54 -4.77
C VAL A 36 -5.51 15.64 -5.88
N LEU A 37 -5.78 14.37 -5.56
CA LEU A 37 -6.35 13.39 -6.49
C LEU A 37 -7.73 13.84 -6.99
N GLU A 38 -8.59 14.32 -6.09
CA GLU A 38 -9.88 14.90 -6.46
C GLU A 38 -9.69 16.09 -7.42
N ALA A 39 -8.83 17.05 -7.07
CA ALA A 39 -8.61 18.24 -7.88
C ALA A 39 -8.10 17.95 -9.30
N ILE A 40 -7.22 16.95 -9.48
CA ILE A 40 -6.67 16.61 -10.82
C ILE A 40 -7.61 15.72 -11.65
N THR A 41 -8.61 15.08 -11.03
CA THR A 41 -9.57 14.20 -11.71
C THR A 41 -10.92 14.86 -11.95
N HIS A 42 -11.28 15.86 -11.14
CA HIS A 42 -12.56 16.55 -11.18
C HIS A 42 -12.81 17.21 -12.55
N HIS A 43 -13.86 16.75 -13.24
CA HIS A 43 -14.21 17.15 -14.60
C HIS A 43 -13.05 17.09 -15.61
N TYR A 44 -12.11 16.15 -15.43
CA TYR A 44 -10.97 15.99 -16.31
C TYR A 44 -10.90 14.58 -16.92
N PRO A 45 -11.55 14.33 -18.08
CA PRO A 45 -11.67 12.99 -18.67
C PRO A 45 -10.35 12.25 -18.91
N ARG A 46 -9.25 12.98 -19.09
CA ARG A 46 -7.92 12.39 -19.35
C ARG A 46 -7.28 11.77 -18.11
N ALA A 47 -7.74 12.13 -16.90
CA ALA A 47 -7.27 11.54 -15.65
C ALA A 47 -8.38 10.81 -14.89
N ALA A 48 -9.56 10.66 -15.48
CA ALA A 48 -10.73 10.09 -14.79
C ALA A 48 -10.52 8.64 -14.30
N ASP A 49 -9.57 7.91 -14.87
CA ASP A 49 -9.21 6.54 -14.50
C ASP A 49 -7.88 6.44 -13.72
N LEU A 50 -7.38 7.55 -13.20
CA LEU A 50 -6.20 7.59 -12.33
C LEU A 50 -6.57 6.96 -10.97
N PRO A 51 -5.88 5.88 -10.55
CA PRO A 51 -6.21 5.22 -9.29
C PRO A 51 -5.73 6.05 -8.08
N GLY A 52 -6.30 5.77 -6.91
CA GLY A 52 -5.71 6.16 -5.63
C GLY A 52 -4.40 5.42 -5.35
N PRO A 53 -3.59 5.89 -4.38
CA PRO A 53 -2.35 5.23 -4.02
C PRO A 53 -2.65 3.97 -3.19
N GLY A 54 -1.60 3.18 -2.96
CA GLY A 54 -1.68 1.98 -2.16
C GLY A 54 -0.70 0.89 -2.60
N PHE A 55 -0.69 -0.19 -1.84
CA PHE A 55 0.15 -1.35 -2.13
C PHE A 55 -0.28 -2.04 -3.42
N THR A 56 0.51 -1.80 -4.47
CA THR A 56 0.26 -2.37 -5.79
C THR A 56 0.93 -3.73 -5.88
N ALA A 57 0.14 -4.74 -5.55
CA ALA A 57 0.62 -6.08 -5.25
C ALA A 57 -0.03 -7.14 -6.15
N GLY A 58 0.16 -8.40 -5.79
CA GLY A 58 -0.45 -9.55 -6.45
C GLY A 58 0.41 -10.13 -7.58
N PRO A 59 0.08 -11.35 -8.03
CA PRO A 59 1.01 -12.18 -8.81
C PRO A 59 1.18 -11.74 -10.27
N CYS A 60 0.30 -10.90 -10.80
CA CYS A 60 0.25 -10.59 -12.23
C CYS A 60 1.01 -9.31 -12.59
N LEU A 61 0.74 -8.20 -11.91
CA LEU A 61 1.20 -6.87 -12.38
C LEU A 61 2.73 -6.74 -12.34
N PHE A 62 3.34 -7.08 -11.20
CA PHE A 62 4.78 -7.03 -11.02
C PHE A 62 5.50 -8.05 -11.93
N LYS A 63 5.02 -9.31 -11.93
CA LYS A 63 5.59 -10.39 -12.73
C LYS A 63 5.56 -10.08 -14.23
N ASP A 64 4.43 -9.62 -14.75
CA ASP A 64 4.28 -9.33 -16.17
C ASP A 64 5.16 -8.13 -16.58
N THR A 65 5.31 -7.13 -15.69
CA THR A 65 6.24 -6.00 -15.89
C THR A 65 7.70 -6.47 -15.88
N MET A 66 8.08 -7.35 -14.96
CA MET A 66 9.41 -7.98 -14.93
C MET A 66 9.69 -8.78 -16.20
N GLN A 67 8.69 -9.52 -16.70
CA GLN A 67 8.83 -10.30 -17.94
C GLN A 67 9.13 -9.39 -19.14
N LEU A 68 8.44 -8.24 -19.25
CA LEU A 68 8.76 -7.26 -20.28
C LEU A 68 10.14 -6.64 -20.11
N ALA A 69 10.54 -6.35 -18.87
CA ALA A 69 11.88 -5.82 -18.60
C ALA A 69 12.98 -6.81 -18.98
N ALA A 70 12.79 -8.10 -18.70
CA ALA A 70 13.73 -9.15 -19.07
C ALA A 70 13.74 -9.44 -20.58
N PHE A 71 12.61 -9.25 -21.26
CA PHE A 71 12.49 -9.44 -22.71
C PHE A 71 13.10 -8.28 -23.50
N SER A 72 13.18 -7.07 -22.94
CA SER A 72 13.67 -5.87 -23.61
C SER A 72 15.20 -5.72 -23.45
N PRO A 73 16.01 -5.97 -24.49
CA PRO A 73 17.48 -5.99 -24.38
C PRO A 73 18.07 -4.60 -24.08
N ASP A 74 17.41 -3.54 -24.55
CA ASP A 74 17.95 -2.16 -24.57
C ASP A 74 17.32 -1.24 -23.50
N HIS A 75 16.98 -1.81 -22.34
CA HIS A 75 16.48 -1.13 -21.13
C HIS A 75 15.00 -0.69 -21.18
N PHE A 76 14.22 -1.11 -20.17
CA PHE A 76 12.83 -0.71 -19.97
C PHE A 76 12.70 0.28 -18.79
N PRO A 77 13.17 1.54 -18.93
CA PRO A 77 13.32 2.47 -17.80
C PRO A 77 12.02 2.76 -17.09
N MET A 78 10.92 2.93 -17.83
CA MET A 78 9.60 3.17 -17.23
C MET A 78 9.13 1.98 -16.39
N GLY A 79 9.36 0.74 -16.86
CA GLY A 79 9.01 -0.47 -16.12
C GLY A 79 9.84 -0.60 -14.84
N HIS A 80 11.15 -0.32 -14.93
CA HIS A 80 12.02 -0.30 -13.76
C HIS A 80 11.61 0.75 -12.73
N ALA A 81 11.31 1.98 -13.18
CA ALA A 81 10.81 3.03 -12.30
C ALA A 81 9.50 2.62 -11.62
N ALA A 82 8.56 2.02 -12.36
CA ALA A 82 7.31 1.56 -11.79
C ALA A 82 7.51 0.47 -10.73
N MET A 83 8.41 -0.48 -10.98
CA MET A 83 8.77 -1.50 -10.00
C MET A 83 9.42 -0.88 -8.76
N LEU A 84 10.37 0.04 -8.92
CA LEU A 84 11.02 0.72 -7.79
C LEU A 84 10.03 1.47 -6.91
N VAL A 85 9.10 2.23 -7.50
CA VAL A 85 8.11 3.01 -6.75
C VAL A 85 7.14 2.10 -6.01
N ASN A 86 6.52 1.14 -6.71
CA ASN A 86 5.50 0.28 -6.11
C ASN A 86 6.09 -0.66 -5.04
N GLU A 87 7.21 -1.30 -5.34
CA GLU A 87 7.89 -2.18 -4.37
C GLU A 87 8.55 -1.39 -3.24
N GLY A 88 8.91 -0.13 -3.45
CA GLY A 88 9.52 0.75 -2.46
C GLY A 88 8.52 1.36 -1.46
N LEU A 89 7.23 1.40 -1.80
CA LEU A 89 6.20 2.06 -0.99
C LEU A 89 6.10 1.54 0.45
N PRO A 90 6.17 0.22 0.75
CA PRO A 90 6.20 -0.25 2.14
C PRO A 90 7.38 0.29 2.94
N GLY A 91 8.56 0.42 2.31
CA GLY A 91 9.74 1.01 2.96
C GLY A 91 9.56 2.49 3.23
N TYR A 92 8.99 3.22 2.26
CA TYR A 92 8.64 4.63 2.45
C TYR A 92 7.70 4.85 3.64
N VAL A 93 6.65 4.02 3.75
CA VAL A 93 5.68 4.06 4.86
C VAL A 93 6.38 3.81 6.20
N VAL A 94 7.19 2.75 6.30
CA VAL A 94 7.94 2.42 7.53
C VAL A 94 8.91 3.54 7.92
N ASP A 95 9.66 4.07 6.95
CA ASP A 95 10.62 5.14 7.23
C ASP A 95 9.95 6.46 7.62
N ALA A 96 8.79 6.77 7.04
CA ALA A 96 7.99 7.93 7.43
C ALA A 96 7.45 7.79 8.86
N LEU A 97 6.90 6.62 9.18
CA LEU A 97 6.45 6.29 10.53
C LEU A 97 7.57 6.38 11.56
N ASP A 98 8.71 5.73 11.31
CA ASP A 98 9.83 5.65 12.26
C ASP A 98 10.46 7.03 12.54
N ARG A 99 10.49 7.93 11.54
CA ARG A 99 10.94 9.32 11.73
C ARG A 99 10.05 10.14 12.65
N ARG A 100 8.72 9.93 12.58
CA ARG A 100 7.74 10.66 13.38
C ARG A 100 7.58 10.05 14.77
N CYS A 101 7.59 8.71 14.81
CA CYS A 101 7.27 7.90 15.97
C CYS A 101 8.15 6.64 15.93
N PRO A 102 9.31 6.65 16.62
CA PRO A 102 10.27 5.55 16.58
C PRO A 102 9.59 4.21 16.86
N LEU A 103 9.77 3.25 15.95
CA LEU A 103 9.10 1.96 15.96
C LEU A 103 9.73 0.97 16.94
N ALA A 104 10.98 1.19 17.33
CA ALA A 104 11.70 0.35 18.28
C ALA A 104 10.96 0.27 19.63
N GLY A 105 10.59 -0.94 20.04
CA GLY A 105 9.86 -1.19 21.29
C GLY A 105 8.36 -0.90 21.24
N ARG A 106 7.82 -0.46 20.08
CA ARG A 106 6.38 -0.26 19.87
C ARG A 106 5.72 -1.46 19.22
N THR A 107 4.40 -1.49 19.31
CA THR A 107 3.55 -2.44 18.60
C THR A 107 2.94 -1.79 17.36
N LEU A 108 3.25 -2.33 16.18
CA LEU A 108 2.64 -1.94 14.91
C LEU A 108 1.62 -3.00 14.49
N GLY A 109 0.36 -2.60 14.33
CA GLY A 109 -0.70 -3.45 13.79
C GLY A 109 -0.87 -3.24 12.29
N ILE A 110 -0.91 -4.33 11.52
CA ILE A 110 -1.16 -4.32 10.08
C ILE A 110 -2.58 -4.84 9.85
N LEU A 111 -3.43 -3.98 9.28
CA LEU A 111 -4.79 -4.31 8.89
C LEU A 111 -4.81 -4.68 7.40
N GLY A 112 -4.97 -5.98 7.11
CA GLY A 112 -5.02 -6.52 5.75
C GLY A 112 -3.70 -7.14 5.30
N MET A 113 -3.73 -8.45 5.05
CA MET A 113 -2.62 -9.27 4.58
C MET A 113 -2.82 -9.78 3.16
N ALA A 114 -4.05 -9.76 2.64
CA ALA A 114 -4.33 -9.99 1.23
C ALA A 114 -3.67 -8.94 0.34
N PHE A 115 -3.44 -9.26 -0.94
CA PHE A 115 -2.81 -8.30 -1.87
C PHE A 115 -3.76 -7.18 -2.31
N LYS A 116 -5.08 -7.32 -2.08
CA LYS A 116 -6.11 -6.33 -2.41
C LYS A 116 -7.31 -6.47 -1.46
N GLY A 117 -8.16 -5.45 -1.43
CA GLY A 117 -9.43 -5.50 -0.70
C GLY A 117 -10.34 -6.66 -1.15
N GLU A 118 -11.07 -7.21 -0.19
CA GLU A 118 -12.09 -8.25 -0.36
C GLU A 118 -11.56 -9.52 -1.05
N SER A 119 -10.28 -9.84 -0.83
CA SER A 119 -9.61 -11.02 -1.38
C SER A 119 -9.00 -11.86 -0.28
N ASP A 120 -8.96 -13.16 -0.47
CA ASP A 120 -8.33 -14.16 0.41
C ASP A 120 -6.88 -14.50 -0.01
N ASP A 121 -6.35 -13.86 -1.06
CA ASP A 121 -5.08 -14.22 -1.69
C ASP A 121 -3.92 -13.38 -1.11
N PRO A 122 -3.01 -13.98 -0.33
CA PRO A 122 -1.85 -13.28 0.22
C PRO A 122 -0.65 -13.24 -0.74
N ARG A 123 -0.72 -13.90 -1.90
CA ARG A 123 0.45 -14.06 -2.77
C ARG A 123 0.93 -12.71 -3.30
N ALA A 124 2.24 -12.48 -3.17
CA ALA A 124 2.89 -11.23 -3.53
C ALA A 124 2.26 -9.99 -2.87
N SER A 125 1.59 -10.15 -1.72
CA SER A 125 1.11 -9.03 -0.92
C SER A 125 2.28 -8.25 -0.31
N LEU A 126 2.25 -6.93 -0.49
CA LEU A 126 3.25 -6.03 0.10
C LEU A 126 3.07 -5.83 1.60
N SER A 127 1.94 -6.26 2.19
CA SER A 127 1.74 -6.27 3.66
C SER A 127 2.80 -7.11 4.36
N TYR A 128 3.26 -8.22 3.75
CA TYR A 128 4.34 -9.04 4.31
C TYR A 128 5.70 -8.35 4.22
N LYS A 129 5.91 -7.51 3.20
CA LYS A 129 7.12 -6.68 3.11
C LYS A 129 7.11 -5.58 4.18
N LEU A 130 5.96 -4.92 4.37
CA LEU A 130 5.74 -3.97 5.46
C LEU A 130 6.04 -4.61 6.83
N LYS A 131 5.47 -5.81 7.10
CA LYS A 131 5.72 -6.59 8.33
C LYS A 131 7.22 -6.78 8.59
N LYS A 132 7.97 -7.23 7.59
CA LYS A 132 9.42 -7.49 7.71
C LYS A 132 10.20 -6.21 7.97
N LEU A 133 9.90 -5.12 7.26
CA LEU A 133 10.60 -3.84 7.41
C LEU A 133 10.32 -3.20 8.78
N ALA A 134 9.08 -3.22 9.25
CA ALA A 134 8.73 -2.74 10.59
C ALA A 134 9.41 -3.56 11.70
N ALA A 135 9.43 -4.89 11.57
CA ALA A 135 10.16 -5.75 12.50
C ALA A 135 11.68 -5.46 12.51
N PHE A 136 12.26 -5.16 11.35
CA PHE A 136 13.68 -4.77 11.24
C PHE A 136 13.98 -3.42 11.92
N ARG A 137 12.99 -2.53 12.03
CA ARG A 137 13.06 -1.29 12.84
C ARG A 137 12.84 -1.54 14.35
N GLY A 138 12.62 -2.78 14.77
CA GLY A 138 12.45 -3.15 16.18
C GLY A 138 11.01 -3.07 16.71
N ALA A 139 10.00 -2.97 15.83
CA ALA A 139 8.61 -3.07 16.23
C ALA A 139 8.19 -4.52 16.50
N ARG A 140 7.32 -4.71 17.50
CA ARG A 140 6.46 -5.90 17.59
C ARG A 140 5.35 -5.75 16.55
N VAL A 141 5.25 -6.66 15.59
CA VAL A 141 4.25 -6.54 14.52
C VAL A 141 3.09 -7.51 14.73
N LEU A 142 1.87 -6.97 14.82
CA LEU A 142 0.61 -7.72 14.84
C LEU A 142 -0.05 -7.62 13.48
N CYS A 143 -0.76 -8.66 13.06
CA CYS A 143 -1.40 -8.70 11.75
C CYS A 143 -2.81 -9.27 11.87
N THR A 144 -3.74 -8.72 11.10
CA THR A 144 -5.10 -9.25 10.97
C THR A 144 -5.55 -9.16 9.51
N ASP A 145 -6.35 -10.13 9.07
CA ASP A 145 -7.06 -10.10 7.79
C ASP A 145 -8.27 -11.03 7.90
N PRO A 146 -9.50 -10.57 7.60
CA PRO A 146 -10.70 -11.38 7.73
C PRO A 146 -10.89 -12.41 6.61
N TYR A 147 -10.15 -12.30 5.50
CA TYR A 147 -10.28 -13.17 4.34
C TYR A 147 -9.13 -14.17 4.19
N VAL A 148 -7.93 -13.85 4.68
CA VAL A 148 -6.76 -14.74 4.57
C VAL A 148 -6.80 -15.82 5.67
N PRO A 149 -6.87 -17.12 5.31
CA PRO A 149 -6.89 -18.21 6.28
C PRO A 149 -5.47 -18.53 6.78
N ASP A 150 -4.95 -17.72 7.69
CA ASP A 150 -3.63 -17.91 8.32
C ASP A 150 -3.76 -17.89 9.86
N PRO A 151 -3.42 -19.00 10.55
CA PRO A 151 -3.60 -19.13 12.00
C PRO A 151 -2.66 -18.23 12.82
N THR A 152 -1.69 -17.56 12.18
CA THR A 152 -0.81 -16.58 12.84
C THR A 152 -1.42 -15.18 12.89
N LEU A 153 -2.54 -14.96 12.19
CA LEU A 153 -3.27 -13.69 12.23
C LEU A 153 -4.15 -13.62 13.48
N LEU A 154 -4.23 -12.43 14.05
CA LEU A 154 -5.03 -12.15 15.24
C LEU A 154 -6.42 -11.63 14.87
N PRO A 155 -7.42 -11.79 15.75
CA PRO A 155 -8.69 -11.07 15.67
C PRO A 155 -8.46 -9.56 15.53
N LEU A 156 -9.35 -8.88 14.80
CA LEU A 156 -9.24 -7.43 14.59
C LEU A 156 -9.17 -6.67 15.92
N ASP A 157 -10.05 -7.00 16.86
CA ASP A 157 -10.12 -6.33 18.17
C ASP A 157 -8.80 -6.44 18.95
N ASP A 158 -8.15 -7.61 18.93
CA ASP A 158 -6.86 -7.81 19.58
C ASP A 158 -5.77 -6.92 18.96
N VAL A 159 -5.77 -6.77 17.64
CA VAL A 159 -4.82 -5.89 16.94
C VAL A 159 -5.10 -4.43 17.27
N LEU A 160 -6.36 -4.01 17.31
CA LEU A 160 -6.75 -2.63 17.63
C LEU A 160 -6.39 -2.26 19.09
N GLU A 161 -6.62 -3.17 20.03
CA GLU A 161 -6.34 -2.93 21.46
C GLU A 161 -4.84 -2.85 21.76
N GLN A 162 -4.04 -3.70 21.12
CA GLN A 162 -2.62 -3.87 21.47
C GLN A 162 -1.66 -3.00 20.67
N SER A 163 -2.11 -2.31 19.63
CA SER A 163 -1.24 -1.56 18.72
C SER A 163 -1.06 -0.10 19.14
N ASP A 164 0.17 0.38 19.11
CA ASP A 164 0.51 1.81 19.28
C ASP A 164 0.33 2.59 17.97
N VAL A 165 0.49 1.90 16.83
CA VAL A 165 0.31 2.43 15.47
C VAL A 165 -0.37 1.37 14.62
N LEU A 166 -1.33 1.77 13.79
CA LEU A 166 -2.01 0.91 12.83
C LEU A 166 -1.67 1.34 11.41
N VAL A 167 -1.52 0.36 10.51
CA VAL A 167 -1.38 0.60 9.07
C VAL A 167 -2.45 -0.19 8.34
N VAL A 168 -3.29 0.49 7.57
CA VAL A 168 -4.18 -0.15 6.61
C VAL A 168 -3.36 -0.58 5.40
N ALA A 169 -3.15 -1.88 5.25
CA ALA A 169 -2.31 -2.47 4.22
C ALA A 169 -3.12 -3.15 3.10
N ALA A 170 -4.37 -3.56 3.37
CA ALA A 170 -5.35 -3.88 2.34
C ALA A 170 -6.69 -3.18 2.66
N PRO A 171 -7.34 -2.52 1.68
CA PRO A 171 -8.52 -1.69 1.93
C PRO A 171 -9.82 -2.52 2.00
N HIS A 172 -9.89 -3.46 2.95
CA HIS A 172 -11.11 -4.22 3.21
C HIS A 172 -12.20 -3.30 3.75
N ARG A 173 -13.46 -3.52 3.36
CA ARG A 173 -14.57 -2.64 3.76
C ARG A 173 -14.81 -2.60 5.26
N CYS A 174 -14.50 -3.68 5.98
CA CYS A 174 -14.62 -3.73 7.44
C CYS A 174 -13.71 -2.71 8.15
N TYR A 175 -12.66 -2.20 7.50
CA TYR A 175 -11.77 -1.21 8.09
C TYR A 175 -12.29 0.23 8.02
N ARG A 176 -13.39 0.50 7.30
CA ARG A 176 -13.99 1.85 7.21
C ARG A 176 -14.40 2.41 8.57
N ASP A 177 -14.88 1.52 9.44
CA ASP A 177 -15.42 1.88 10.75
C ASP A 177 -14.39 1.71 11.87
N VAL A 178 -13.14 1.35 11.54
CA VAL A 178 -12.06 1.30 12.52
C VAL A 178 -11.84 2.70 13.07
N ARG A 179 -11.92 2.81 14.39
CA ARG A 179 -11.63 4.03 15.15
C ARG A 179 -10.64 3.68 16.24
N VAL A 180 -9.67 4.56 16.43
CA VAL A 180 -8.70 4.46 17.51
C VAL A 180 -9.05 5.47 18.59
N ASN A 181 -9.00 5.02 19.84
CA ASN A 181 -8.94 5.95 20.96
C ASN A 181 -7.57 6.62 20.87
N GLY A 182 -7.47 7.95 20.97
CA GLY A 182 -6.32 8.81 20.57
C GLY A 182 -4.91 8.51 21.14
N LYS A 183 -4.70 7.32 21.71
CA LYS A 183 -3.42 6.67 22.00
C LYS A 183 -2.77 6.01 20.76
N CYS A 184 -3.54 5.70 19.73
CA CYS A 184 -3.06 4.99 18.53
C CYS A 184 -3.25 5.85 17.29
N GLU A 185 -2.25 5.87 16.40
CA GLU A 185 -2.31 6.55 15.10
C GLU A 185 -2.70 5.54 14.00
N ILE A 186 -3.62 5.91 13.11
CA ILE A 186 -3.93 5.12 11.91
C ILE A 186 -3.26 5.75 10.69
N VAL A 187 -2.40 4.98 10.03
CA VAL A 187 -1.89 5.28 8.70
C VAL A 187 -2.77 4.59 7.66
N ASP A 188 -3.42 5.42 6.86
CA ASP A 188 -4.32 4.97 5.79
C ASP A 188 -3.94 5.63 4.47
N ILE A 189 -3.11 4.92 3.71
CA ILE A 189 -2.70 5.35 2.36
C ILE A 189 -3.76 5.05 1.30
N TRP A 190 -4.89 4.44 1.67
CA TRP A 190 -5.98 4.10 0.76
C TRP A 190 -7.14 5.10 0.86
N GLY A 191 -7.25 5.80 1.98
CA GLY A 191 -8.38 6.67 2.33
C GLY A 191 -9.64 5.89 2.69
N ILE A 192 -9.52 4.62 3.08
CA ILE A 192 -10.68 3.76 3.40
C ILE A 192 -11.41 4.21 4.67
N THR A 193 -10.69 4.79 5.63
CA THR A 193 -11.21 5.26 6.92
C THR A 193 -11.95 6.60 6.82
N GLY A 194 -11.72 7.36 5.76
CA GLY A 194 -12.32 8.68 5.55
C GLY A 194 -11.59 9.85 6.21
N GLU A 195 -10.48 9.62 6.91
CA GLU A 195 -9.68 10.66 7.60
C GLU A 195 -8.65 11.36 6.68
N GLY A 196 -8.70 11.09 5.38
CA GLY A 196 -7.76 11.58 4.37
C GLY A 196 -6.73 10.52 3.94
N ILE A 197 -5.92 10.84 2.92
CA ILE A 197 -4.83 9.98 2.45
C ILE A 197 -3.51 10.57 2.93
N ARG A 198 -3.04 10.13 4.10
CA ARG A 198 -1.90 10.72 4.81
C ARG A 198 -1.01 9.66 5.45
N LEU A 199 0.22 10.10 5.74
CA LEU A 199 1.29 9.38 6.43
C LEU A 199 1.82 10.23 7.58
#